data_AF-A0A0B8N5E4-F1
#
_entry.id   AF-A0A0B8N5E4-F1
#
_cell.length_a   1.000
_cell.length_b   1.000
_cell.length_c   1.000
_cell.angle_alpha   90.00
_cell.angle_beta   90.00
_cell.angle_gamma   90.00
#
_symmetry.space_group_name_H-M   'P 1'
#
loop_
_entity.id
_entity.type
_entity.pdbx_description
1 polymer ?
#
loop_
_entity_poly.entity_id
_entity_poly.type
_entity_poly.pdbx_seq_one_letter_code
_entity_poly.pdbx_strand_id
1 'polypeptide(L)'
;MESMPDYEVVRFYCGVTTHSELTILCYGKRFHIEISAEDLQGIIQLGRGYLEKLRRLEIEDGMMSIQYNDWQKTLIQEIDHPEIQKEDDTDDDDDEMVGNAMEEICFWIAWKCNPSMKALGSDTDLQPITVKQWLYPETLVLTPKVDERGILSVGSAAASDGLISDLISSVRLQQDLLQKLQVPLLQPSKIFLFRDKDEDLTGPTQRPEKVFIDPGEILFFKPCHRTHEIPREIETMTRLQQSGLDKTLRVPIIHGLVQYQQETDRICGLLLTYIKHGETLAFVDINETPLERRNKWISQIRQMIGKLHSNGIF
;
A
#
# COMPACT_ATOMS: atom_id res chain seq x y z
N MET A 1 -8.94 -28.99 2.45
CA MET A 1 -9.38 -27.89 3.33
C MET A 1 -9.50 -26.68 2.43
N GLU A 2 -10.66 -26.06 2.32
CA GLU A 2 -10.82 -24.87 1.48
C GLU A 2 -9.89 -23.78 2.02
N SER A 3 -9.00 -23.21 1.21
CA SER A 3 -8.11 -22.13 1.62
C SER A 3 -8.54 -20.84 0.94
N MET A 4 -8.25 -19.69 1.56
CA MET A 4 -8.36 -18.41 0.85
C MET A 4 -7.37 -18.43 -0.32
N PRO A 5 -7.74 -17.87 -1.49
CA PRO A 5 -6.77 -17.57 -2.52
C PRO A 5 -5.87 -16.42 -2.05
N ASP A 6 -4.84 -16.11 -2.82
CA ASP A 6 -4.11 -14.86 -2.64
C ASP A 6 -5.05 -13.66 -2.83
N TYR A 7 -4.97 -12.71 -1.90
CA TYR A 7 -5.76 -11.48 -1.91
C TYR A 7 -4.91 -10.32 -1.39
N GLU A 8 -5.23 -9.10 -1.81
CA GLU A 8 -4.62 -7.86 -1.30
C GLU A 8 -5.66 -7.07 -0.52
N VAL A 9 -5.32 -6.65 0.71
CA VAL A 9 -6.09 -5.65 1.45
C VAL A 9 -5.77 -4.27 0.88
N VAL A 10 -6.75 -3.66 0.23
CA VAL A 10 -6.65 -2.31 -0.34
C VAL A 10 -6.87 -1.25 0.74
N ARG A 11 -7.87 -1.49 1.60
CA ARG A 11 -8.27 -0.57 2.65
C ARG A 11 -9.01 -1.32 3.73
N PHE A 12 -8.72 -0.99 4.98
CA PHE A 12 -9.56 -1.35 6.11
C PHE A 12 -9.92 -0.09 6.88
N TYR A 13 -11.15 -0.02 7.36
CA TYR A 13 -11.64 1.04 8.23
C TYR A 13 -12.49 0.41 9.32
N CYS A 14 -12.18 0.76 10.57
CA CYS A 14 -13.02 0.44 11.72
C CYS A 14 -13.63 1.75 12.23
N GLY A 15 -14.96 1.82 12.28
CA GLY A 15 -15.66 2.96 12.86
C GLY A 15 -15.56 2.99 14.38
N VAL A 16 -16.13 4.03 14.99
CA VAL A 16 -16.27 4.18 16.46
C VAL A 16 -17.32 3.22 17.05
N THR A 17 -18.04 2.51 16.18
CA THR A 17 -19.07 1.53 16.54
C THR A 17 -18.62 0.13 16.16
N THR A 18 -19.52 -0.84 16.22
CA THR A 18 -19.26 -2.21 15.76
C THR A 18 -19.29 -2.36 14.23
N HIS A 19 -19.08 -1.27 13.47
CA HIS A 19 -19.09 -1.26 12.00
C HIS A 19 -17.66 -1.21 11.47
N SER A 20 -17.37 -2.08 10.52
CA SER A 20 -16.10 -2.10 9.80
C SER A 20 -16.32 -2.22 8.29
N GLU A 21 -15.36 -1.70 7.55
CA GLU A 21 -15.30 -1.78 6.10
C GLU A 21 -13.96 -2.39 5.70
N LEU A 22 -14.01 -3.42 4.87
CA LEU A 22 -12.84 -4.08 4.32
C LEU A 22 -12.92 -4.08 2.80
N THR A 23 -11.95 -3.44 2.15
CA THR A 23 -11.79 -3.53 0.70
C THR A 23 -10.64 -4.46 0.37
N ILE A 24 -10.91 -5.52 -0.39
CA ILE A 24 -9.89 -6.44 -0.90
C ILE A 24 -9.95 -6.59 -2.41
N LEU A 25 -8.81 -6.90 -3.01
CA LEU A 25 -8.72 -7.47 -4.36
C LEU A 25 -8.59 -8.98 -4.24
N CYS A 26 -9.50 -9.71 -4.88
CA CYS A 26 -9.55 -11.17 -4.84
C CYS A 26 -10.32 -11.66 -6.07
N TYR A 27 -9.99 -12.84 -6.60
CA TYR A 27 -10.71 -13.44 -7.75
C TYR A 27 -10.90 -12.49 -8.96
N GLY A 28 -9.91 -11.64 -9.24
CA GLY A 28 -9.94 -10.66 -10.34
C GLY A 28 -10.92 -9.50 -10.15
N LYS A 29 -11.52 -9.34 -8.97
CA LYS A 29 -12.47 -8.28 -8.63
C LYS A 29 -12.06 -7.54 -7.37
N ARG A 30 -12.67 -6.38 -7.15
CA ARG A 30 -12.59 -5.65 -5.89
C ARG A 30 -13.87 -5.88 -5.08
N PHE A 31 -13.72 -6.38 -3.87
CA PHE A 31 -14.83 -6.56 -2.94
C PHE A 31 -14.72 -5.53 -1.83
N HIS A 32 -15.75 -4.70 -1.67
CA HIS A 32 -15.91 -3.80 -0.54
C HIS A 32 -16.93 -4.43 0.41
N ILE A 33 -16.48 -4.89 1.57
CA ILE A 33 -17.28 -5.63 2.54
C ILE A 33 -17.67 -4.68 3.67
N GLU A 34 -18.96 -4.46 3.83
CA GLU A 34 -19.54 -3.66 4.92
C GLU A 34 -20.11 -4.62 5.98
N ILE A 35 -19.57 -4.59 7.19
CA ILE A 35 -19.97 -5.52 8.25
C ILE A 35 -20.26 -4.79 9.56
N SER A 36 -21.38 -5.15 10.18
CA SER A 36 -21.79 -4.63 11.49
C SER A 36 -22.11 -5.78 12.45
N ALA A 37 -21.91 -5.58 13.76
CA ALA A 37 -22.31 -6.61 14.74
C ALA A 37 -23.84 -6.82 14.79
N GLU A 38 -24.63 -5.80 14.44
CA GLU A 38 -26.10 -5.88 14.35
C GLU A 38 -26.52 -6.92 13.30
N ASP A 39 -25.86 -6.92 12.15
CA ASP A 39 -26.11 -7.87 11.07
C ASP A 39 -25.74 -9.32 11.41
N LEU A 40 -25.01 -9.55 12.52
CA LEU A 40 -24.55 -10.87 12.95
C LEU A 40 -25.31 -11.44 14.17
N GLN A 41 -26.27 -10.70 14.75
CA GLN A 41 -26.91 -11.05 16.02
C GLN A 41 -27.63 -12.41 16.03
N GLY A 42 -28.10 -12.89 14.87
CA GLY A 42 -28.78 -14.19 14.76
C GLY A 42 -27.88 -15.41 14.97
N ILE A 43 -26.54 -15.25 14.99
CA ILE A 43 -25.59 -16.32 15.34
C ILE A 43 -24.65 -15.80 16.43
N ILE A 44 -24.94 -16.14 17.69
CA ILE A 44 -24.20 -15.65 18.87
C ILE A 44 -22.68 -15.83 18.74
N GLN A 45 -22.23 -17.01 18.28
CA GLN A 45 -20.79 -17.29 18.14
C GLN A 45 -20.13 -16.42 17.07
N LEU A 46 -20.85 -16.12 15.98
CA LEU A 46 -20.34 -15.31 14.88
C LEU A 46 -20.21 -13.85 15.32
N GLY A 47 -21.26 -13.29 15.93
CA GLY A 47 -21.24 -11.94 16.48
C GLY A 47 -20.17 -11.78 17.58
N ARG A 48 -20.04 -12.75 18.50
CA ARG A 48 -18.98 -12.73 19.52
C ARG A 48 -17.59 -12.78 18.91
N GLY A 49 -17.37 -13.63 17.91
CA GLY A 49 -16.08 -13.75 17.24
C GLY A 49 -15.66 -12.45 16.54
N TYR A 50 -16.60 -11.74 15.93
CA TYR A 50 -16.35 -10.43 15.34
C TYR A 50 -16.05 -9.36 16.40
N LEU A 51 -16.85 -9.26 17.45
CA LEU A 51 -16.65 -8.29 18.54
C LEU A 51 -15.33 -8.49 19.29
N GLU A 52 -14.90 -9.73 19.48
CA GLU A 52 -13.62 -10.03 20.14
C GLU A 52 -12.44 -9.53 19.30
N LYS A 53 -12.52 -9.68 17.96
CA LYS A 53 -11.49 -9.18 17.04
C LYS A 53 -11.44 -7.66 17.01
N LEU A 54 -12.59 -6.99 17.02
CA LEU A 54 -12.65 -5.53 17.15
C LEU A 54 -12.00 -5.05 18.45
N ARG A 55 -12.32 -5.70 19.58
CA ARG A 55 -11.72 -5.36 20.87
C ARG A 55 -10.20 -5.50 20.86
N ARG A 56 -9.67 -6.58 20.27
CA ARG A 56 -8.21 -6.76 20.15
C ARG A 56 -7.57 -5.65 19.34
N LEU A 57 -8.20 -5.25 18.23
CA LEU A 57 -7.74 -4.13 17.41
C LEU A 57 -7.71 -2.82 18.20
N GLU A 58 -8.76 -2.52 18.98
CA GLU A 58 -8.82 -1.33 19.85
C GLU A 58 -7.72 -1.31 20.91
N ILE A 59 -7.41 -2.48 21.51
CA ILE A 59 -6.34 -2.60 22.49
C ILE A 59 -4.98 -2.35 21.84
N GLU A 60 -4.71 -2.97 20.69
CA GLU A 60 -3.43 -2.80 19.98
C GLU A 60 -3.24 -1.36 19.48
N ASP A 61 -4.28 -0.72 18.94
CA ASP A 61 -4.21 0.69 18.52
C ASP A 61 -3.95 1.63 19.71
N GLY A 62 -4.62 1.37 20.84
CA GLY A 62 -4.38 2.08 22.10
C GLY A 62 -2.97 1.85 22.67
N MET A 63 -2.45 0.62 22.61
CA MET A 63 -1.09 0.28 23.05
C MET A 63 -0.02 0.89 22.14
N MET A 64 -0.22 0.88 20.83
CA MET A 64 0.66 1.54 19.86
C MET A 64 0.70 3.06 20.08
N SER A 65 -0.45 3.67 20.42
CA SER A 65 -0.51 5.09 20.79
C SER A 65 0.28 5.38 22.07
N ILE A 66 0.18 4.52 23.10
CA ILE A 66 0.92 4.66 24.36
C ILE A 66 2.43 4.48 24.13
N GLN A 67 2.84 3.42 23.42
CA GLN A 67 4.24 3.18 23.09
C GLN A 67 4.83 4.32 22.27
N TYR A 68 4.15 4.81 21.22
CA TYR A 68 4.65 5.92 20.41
C TYR A 68 4.91 7.18 21.24
N ASN A 69 4.04 7.47 22.22
CA ASN A 69 4.21 8.60 23.13
C ASN A 69 5.36 8.39 24.13
N ASP A 70 5.65 7.16 24.55
CA ASP A 70 6.78 6.86 25.44
C ASP A 70 8.11 6.82 24.68
N TRP A 71 8.16 6.25 23.47
CA TRP A 71 9.31 6.33 22.57
C TRP A 71 9.66 7.78 22.21
N GLN A 72 8.67 8.64 21.97
CA GLN A 72 8.93 10.08 21.77
C GLN A 72 9.53 10.75 23.01
N LYS A 73 9.13 10.36 24.24
CA LYS A 73 9.73 10.91 25.47
C LYS A 73 11.18 10.44 25.64
N THR A 74 11.48 9.17 25.35
CA THR A 74 12.84 8.62 25.42
C THR A 74 13.76 9.30 24.39
N LEU A 75 13.29 9.46 23.14
CA LEU A 75 14.05 10.13 22.08
C LEU A 75 14.36 11.61 22.40
N ILE A 76 13.46 12.29 23.13
CA ILE A 76 13.66 13.69 23.56
C ILE A 76 14.65 13.79 24.73
N GLN A 77 14.75 12.77 25.59
CA GLN A 77 15.70 12.74 26.70
C GLN A 77 17.13 12.39 26.27
N GLU A 78 17.29 11.61 25.21
CA GLU A 78 18.61 11.20 24.70
C GLU A 78 19.34 12.29 23.89
N ILE A 79 18.64 13.31 23.41
CA ILE A 79 19.24 14.40 22.61
C ILE A 79 20.01 15.42 23.48
N ASP A 80 19.83 15.41 24.81
CA ASP A 80 20.42 16.43 25.71
C ASP A 80 21.67 15.98 26.51
N HIS A 81 22.14 14.73 26.38
CA HIS A 81 23.35 14.28 27.11
C HIS A 81 24.22 13.28 26.31
N PRO A 82 25.47 13.63 25.95
CA PRO A 82 26.38 12.71 25.29
C PRO A 82 27.27 12.04 26.35
N GLU A 83 26.77 11.04 27.06
CA GLU A 83 27.63 10.11 27.80
C GLU A 83 27.24 8.67 27.51
N ILE A 84 28.09 7.99 26.74
CA ILE A 84 28.01 6.58 26.43
C ILE A 84 28.33 5.80 27.72
N GLN A 85 27.32 5.18 28.31
CA GLN A 85 27.52 4.02 29.18
C GLN A 85 26.89 2.80 28.50
N LYS A 86 27.69 1.75 28.38
CA LYS A 86 27.26 0.43 27.93
C LYS A 86 26.48 -0.20 29.07
N GLU A 87 25.20 -0.47 28.85
CA GLU A 87 24.47 -1.47 29.64
C GLU A 87 24.12 -2.64 28.72
N ASP A 88 24.51 -3.82 29.20
CA ASP A 88 24.05 -5.13 28.74
C ASP A 88 22.58 -5.24 29.14
N ASP A 89 21.67 -5.20 28.18
CA ASP A 89 20.30 -5.69 28.37
C ASP A 89 20.10 -6.90 27.46
N THR A 90 20.12 -8.07 28.11
CA THR A 90 19.52 -9.29 27.60
C THR A 90 18.01 -9.14 27.76
N ASP A 91 17.33 -8.70 26.70
CA ASP A 91 15.89 -8.88 26.59
C ASP A 91 15.61 -10.05 25.63
N ASP A 92 15.06 -11.11 26.23
CA ASP A 92 14.44 -12.24 25.57
C ASP A 92 13.21 -11.74 24.78
N ASP A 93 13.42 -11.28 23.55
CA ASP A 93 12.34 -11.10 22.57
C ASP A 93 12.05 -12.45 21.89
N ASP A 94 11.47 -13.38 22.67
CA ASP A 94 10.59 -14.42 22.12
C ASP A 94 9.29 -13.72 21.64
N ASP A 95 9.42 -12.91 20.59
CA ASP A 95 8.32 -12.26 19.89
C ASP A 95 7.68 -13.31 18.96
N GLU A 96 7.00 -14.27 19.60
CA GLU A 96 6.29 -15.36 18.96
C GLU A 96 5.05 -14.80 18.22
N MET A 97 5.26 -14.15 17.07
CA MET A 97 4.31 -13.83 15.98
C MET A 97 2.81 -13.92 16.38
N VAL A 98 2.37 -13.11 17.34
CA VAL A 98 0.93 -12.88 17.54
C VAL A 98 0.52 -12.03 16.35
N GLY A 99 -0.12 -12.65 15.35
CA GLY A 99 -0.54 -11.95 14.13
C GLY A 99 -1.26 -10.65 14.47
N ASN A 100 -0.87 -9.57 13.78
CA ASN A 100 -1.42 -8.22 13.98
C ASN A 100 -2.95 -8.26 14.00
N ALA A 101 -3.62 -7.68 15.02
CA ALA A 101 -5.08 -7.73 15.14
C ALA A 101 -5.80 -7.22 13.89
N MET A 102 -5.17 -6.28 13.17
CA MET A 102 -5.65 -5.79 11.88
C MET A 102 -5.71 -6.91 10.83
N GLU A 103 -4.63 -7.69 10.70
CA GLU A 103 -4.58 -8.81 9.77
C GLU A 103 -5.57 -9.90 10.16
N GLU A 104 -5.69 -10.18 11.46
CA GLU A 104 -6.62 -11.15 11.99
C GLU A 104 -8.09 -10.83 11.70
N ILE A 105 -8.50 -9.57 11.88
CA ILE A 105 -9.88 -9.16 11.58
C ILE A 105 -10.13 -9.10 10.08
N CYS A 106 -9.17 -8.59 9.30
CA CYS A 106 -9.24 -8.57 7.84
C CYS A 106 -9.41 -10.00 7.28
N PHE A 107 -8.55 -10.93 7.72
CA PHE A 107 -8.62 -12.33 7.32
C PHE A 107 -9.97 -12.95 7.72
N TRP A 108 -10.44 -12.70 8.94
CA TRP A 108 -11.72 -13.25 9.40
C TRP A 108 -12.89 -12.76 8.55
N ILE A 109 -12.96 -11.46 8.23
CA ILE A 109 -14.02 -10.90 7.38
C ILE A 109 -13.93 -11.51 5.98
N ALA A 110 -12.73 -11.49 5.38
CA ALA A 110 -12.50 -12.06 4.04
C ALA A 110 -12.88 -13.54 3.98
N TRP A 111 -12.49 -14.32 4.99
CA TRP A 111 -12.81 -15.74 5.11
C TRP A 111 -14.32 -15.99 5.15
N LYS A 112 -15.07 -15.22 5.94
CA LYS A 112 -16.53 -15.37 6.05
C LYS A 112 -17.26 -15.04 4.74
N CYS A 113 -16.72 -14.12 3.96
CA CYS A 113 -17.27 -13.76 2.66
C CYS A 113 -16.74 -14.60 1.49
N ASN A 114 -15.73 -15.46 1.72
CA ASN A 114 -15.04 -16.21 0.66
C ASN A 114 -15.97 -17.03 -0.24
N PRO A 115 -16.96 -17.79 0.26
CA PRO A 115 -17.86 -18.56 -0.61
C PRO A 115 -18.60 -17.67 -1.61
N SER A 116 -19.05 -16.49 -1.18
CA SER A 116 -19.73 -15.52 -2.03
C SER A 116 -18.76 -14.82 -2.98
N MET A 117 -17.58 -14.42 -2.50
CA MET A 117 -16.55 -13.82 -3.36
C MET A 117 -16.10 -14.76 -4.46
N LYS A 118 -15.92 -16.05 -4.15
CA LYS A 118 -15.58 -17.10 -5.11
C LYS A 118 -16.68 -17.31 -6.15
N ALA A 119 -17.95 -17.32 -5.73
CA ALA A 119 -19.09 -17.45 -6.63
C ALA A 119 -19.32 -16.21 -7.52
N LEU A 120 -18.96 -15.03 -7.04
CA LEU A 120 -19.09 -13.75 -7.76
C LEU A 120 -17.85 -13.39 -8.58
N GLY A 121 -16.72 -14.03 -8.26
CA GLY A 121 -15.45 -13.88 -8.95
C GLY A 121 -15.54 -14.29 -10.40
N SER A 122 -14.59 -13.84 -11.19
CA SER A 122 -14.49 -14.24 -12.59
C SER A 122 -13.75 -15.58 -12.67
N ASP A 123 -14.30 -16.58 -13.38
CA ASP A 123 -13.59 -17.81 -13.81
C ASP A 123 -12.40 -17.50 -14.76
N THR A 124 -12.24 -16.23 -15.11
CA THR A 124 -11.29 -15.78 -16.11
C THR A 124 -10.01 -15.33 -15.43
N ASP A 125 -8.90 -15.95 -15.81
CA ASP A 125 -7.50 -15.52 -15.61
C ASP A 125 -7.19 -14.14 -16.24
N LEU A 126 -8.18 -13.24 -16.32
CA LEU A 126 -8.05 -11.88 -16.83
C LEU A 126 -7.38 -11.02 -15.76
N GLN A 127 -6.11 -11.33 -15.50
CA GLN A 127 -5.19 -10.39 -14.87
C GLN A 127 -5.29 -9.05 -15.61
N PRO A 128 -5.21 -7.91 -14.90
CA PRO A 128 -5.19 -6.62 -15.56
C PRO A 128 -4.03 -6.58 -16.58
N ILE A 129 -4.31 -6.08 -17.78
CA ILE A 129 -3.33 -5.90 -18.86
C ILE A 129 -2.78 -4.47 -18.82
N THR A 130 -3.57 -3.54 -18.28
CA THR A 130 -3.25 -2.11 -18.22
C THR A 130 -3.42 -1.57 -16.81
N VAL A 131 -2.72 -0.47 -16.51
CA VAL A 131 -2.92 0.29 -15.27
C VAL A 131 -4.38 0.73 -15.12
N LYS A 132 -5.09 1.02 -16.23
CA LYS A 132 -6.53 1.33 -16.17
C LYS A 132 -7.35 0.16 -15.62
N GLN A 133 -7.11 -1.06 -16.08
CA GLN A 133 -7.86 -2.22 -15.57
C GLN A 133 -7.54 -2.49 -14.10
N TRP A 134 -6.29 -2.26 -13.68
CA TRP A 134 -5.89 -2.39 -12.28
C TRP A 134 -6.47 -1.30 -11.37
N LEU A 135 -6.56 -0.06 -11.84
CA LEU A 135 -7.17 1.05 -11.08
C LEU A 135 -8.69 0.97 -10.98
N TYR A 136 -9.34 0.43 -12.02
CA TYR A 136 -10.80 0.36 -12.14
C TYR A 136 -11.29 -1.09 -12.31
N PRO A 137 -10.99 -1.99 -11.35
CA PRO A 137 -11.53 -3.33 -11.38
C PRO A 137 -13.04 -3.29 -11.12
N GLU A 138 -13.75 -4.31 -11.61
CA GLU A 138 -15.15 -4.52 -11.23
C GLU A 138 -15.26 -4.54 -9.70
N THR A 139 -16.12 -3.68 -9.15
CA THR A 139 -16.24 -3.50 -7.70
C THR A 139 -17.63 -3.89 -7.23
N LEU A 140 -17.68 -4.81 -6.28
CA LEU A 140 -18.91 -5.29 -5.66
C LEU A 140 -18.92 -4.92 -4.18
N VAL A 141 -20.05 -4.43 -3.70
CA VAL A 141 -20.30 -4.24 -2.27
C VAL A 141 -20.92 -5.52 -1.73
N LEU A 142 -20.33 -6.06 -0.66
CA LEU A 142 -20.81 -7.24 0.04
C LEU A 142 -21.32 -6.86 1.42
N THR A 143 -22.49 -7.35 1.77
CA THR A 143 -23.09 -7.11 3.09
C THR A 143 -23.46 -8.45 3.74
N PRO A 144 -22.56 -9.05 4.55
CA PRO A 144 -22.86 -10.24 5.34
C PRO A 144 -23.95 -9.95 6.38
N LYS A 145 -25.05 -10.72 6.34
CA LYS A 145 -26.15 -10.66 7.32
C LYS A 145 -26.67 -12.05 7.66
N VAL A 146 -27.00 -12.26 8.93
CA VAL A 146 -27.70 -13.46 9.38
C VAL A 146 -29.19 -13.33 9.07
N ASP A 147 -29.73 -14.30 8.33
CA ASP A 147 -31.14 -14.34 7.99
C ASP A 147 -32.02 -14.87 9.15
N GLU A 148 -33.34 -14.85 8.96
CA GLU A 148 -34.31 -15.35 9.95
C GLU A 148 -34.12 -16.84 10.32
N ARG A 149 -33.36 -17.59 9.51
CA ARG A 149 -33.07 -19.02 9.73
C ARG A 149 -31.77 -19.22 10.53
N GLY A 150 -31.09 -18.14 10.91
CA GLY A 150 -29.80 -18.22 11.59
C GLY A 150 -28.66 -18.61 10.66
N ILE A 151 -28.78 -18.34 9.35
CA ILE A 151 -27.76 -18.65 8.36
C ILE A 151 -27.09 -17.34 7.91
N LEU A 152 -25.76 -17.34 7.85
CA LEU A 152 -25.02 -16.22 7.28
C LEU A 152 -25.25 -16.18 5.76
N SER A 153 -25.90 -15.13 5.30
CA SER A 153 -26.07 -14.78 3.89
C SER A 153 -25.21 -13.57 3.57
N VAL A 154 -24.70 -13.47 2.33
CA VAL A 154 -23.94 -12.30 1.89
C VAL A 154 -24.66 -11.71 0.68
N GLY A 155 -25.30 -10.56 0.88
CA GLY A 155 -25.86 -9.79 -0.22
C GLY A 155 -24.75 -9.17 -1.07
N SER A 156 -24.99 -8.99 -2.36
CA SER A 156 -24.07 -8.29 -3.25
C SER A 156 -24.79 -7.20 -4.05
N ALA A 157 -24.09 -6.10 -4.28
CA ALA A 157 -24.53 -5.00 -5.12
C ALA A 157 -23.35 -4.44 -5.94
N ALA A 158 -23.63 -3.83 -7.07
CA ALA A 158 -22.62 -3.04 -7.78
C ALA A 158 -22.25 -1.81 -6.94
N ALA A 159 -20.96 -1.50 -6.84
CA ALA A 159 -20.51 -0.29 -6.18
C ALA A 159 -20.97 0.96 -6.93
N SER A 160 -21.24 2.04 -6.19
CA SER A 160 -21.53 3.34 -6.77
C SER A 160 -20.26 3.98 -7.34
N ASP A 161 -20.43 4.90 -8.30
CA ASP A 161 -19.31 5.68 -8.85
C ASP A 161 -18.56 6.48 -7.77
N GLY A 162 -19.27 6.93 -6.74
CA GLY A 162 -18.70 7.63 -5.59
C GLY A 162 -17.73 6.75 -4.80
N LEU A 163 -18.17 5.54 -4.43
CA LEU A 163 -17.32 4.58 -3.72
C LEU A 163 -16.10 4.19 -4.58
N ILE A 164 -16.29 3.95 -5.88
CA ILE A 164 -15.19 3.64 -6.79
C ILE A 164 -14.16 4.78 -6.80
N SER A 165 -14.61 6.04 -6.84
CA SER A 165 -13.75 7.22 -6.79
C SER A 165 -12.97 7.32 -5.48
N ASP A 166 -13.60 7.00 -4.35
CA ASP A 166 -12.96 7.07 -3.03
C ASP A 166 -11.92 5.97 -2.79
N LEU A 167 -12.07 4.83 -3.48
CA LEU A 167 -11.12 3.72 -3.41
C LEU A 167 -9.90 3.91 -4.31
N ILE A 168 -9.90 4.93 -5.19
CA ILE A 168 -8.77 5.22 -6.08
C ILE A 168 -7.97 6.38 -5.52
N SER A 169 -6.76 6.09 -5.04
CA SER A 169 -5.84 7.11 -4.57
C SER A 169 -5.49 8.08 -5.71
N SER A 170 -5.75 9.36 -5.48
CA SER A 170 -5.50 10.41 -6.46
C SER A 170 -5.20 11.74 -5.77
N VAL A 171 -4.42 12.58 -6.44
CA VAL A 171 -4.06 13.91 -5.95
C VAL A 171 -4.34 14.94 -7.03
N ARG A 172 -4.90 16.08 -6.61
CA ARG A 172 -5.06 17.25 -7.46
C ARG A 172 -3.77 18.07 -7.40
N LEU A 173 -3.18 18.33 -8.56
CA LEU A 173 -1.99 19.13 -8.69
C LEU A 173 -2.37 20.58 -9.01
N GLN A 174 -1.58 21.51 -8.48
CA GLN A 174 -1.75 22.92 -8.82
C GLN A 174 -1.31 23.16 -10.28
N GLN A 175 -2.02 24.06 -10.96
CA GLN A 175 -1.76 24.39 -12.37
C GLN A 175 -0.33 24.90 -12.62
N ASP A 176 0.22 25.66 -11.68
CA ASP A 176 1.58 26.17 -11.78
C ASP A 176 2.62 25.04 -11.71
N LEU A 177 2.40 24.04 -10.85
CA LEU A 177 3.24 22.84 -10.78
C LEU A 177 3.17 22.06 -12.10
N LEU A 178 1.98 21.84 -12.65
CA LEU A 178 1.81 21.17 -13.95
C LEU A 178 2.52 21.89 -15.11
N GLN A 179 2.51 23.23 -15.11
CA GLN A 179 3.21 24.02 -16.13
C GLN A 179 4.74 23.98 -15.98
N LYS A 180 5.25 23.92 -14.74
CA LYS A 180 6.68 23.75 -14.44
C LYS A 180 7.17 22.35 -14.83
N LEU A 181 6.28 21.36 -14.72
CA LEU A 181 6.56 19.98 -15.04
C LEU A 181 6.57 19.76 -16.55
N GLN A 182 7.77 19.65 -17.13
CA GLN A 182 7.94 19.25 -18.53
C GLN A 182 7.81 17.73 -18.72
N VAL A 183 6.90 17.09 -17.98
CA VAL A 183 6.67 15.64 -18.05
C VAL A 183 5.32 15.35 -18.72
N PRO A 184 5.22 14.30 -19.54
CA PRO A 184 3.98 13.95 -20.20
C PRO A 184 2.93 13.46 -19.20
N LEU A 185 1.69 13.83 -19.47
CA LEU A 185 0.53 13.36 -18.74
C LEU A 185 -0.12 12.22 -19.55
N LEU A 186 -0.12 11.01 -19.00
CA LEU A 186 -0.39 9.76 -19.69
C LEU A 186 -1.70 9.13 -19.24
N GLN A 187 -2.42 8.56 -20.21
CA GLN A 187 -3.65 7.83 -19.97
C GLN A 187 -3.34 6.44 -19.42
N PRO A 188 -3.98 5.99 -18.32
CA PRO A 188 -3.70 4.68 -17.72
C PRO A 188 -4.02 3.50 -18.64
N SER A 189 -4.84 3.69 -19.68
CA SER A 189 -5.12 2.67 -20.69
C SER A 189 -3.97 2.44 -21.68
N LYS A 190 -2.97 3.34 -21.70
CA LYS A 190 -1.79 3.25 -22.57
C LYS A 190 -0.55 2.74 -21.81
N ILE A 191 -0.73 2.40 -20.53
CA ILE A 191 0.33 1.90 -19.66
C ILE A 191 0.00 0.44 -19.37
N PHE A 192 0.88 -0.44 -19.80
CA PHE A 192 0.66 -1.88 -19.75
C PHE A 192 1.43 -2.50 -18.58
N LEU A 193 0.83 -3.50 -17.95
CA LEU A 193 1.46 -4.21 -16.84
C LEU A 193 2.47 -5.22 -17.38
N PHE A 194 3.66 -5.24 -16.81
CA PHE A 194 4.65 -6.27 -17.14
C PHE A 194 4.14 -7.63 -16.68
N ARG A 195 4.18 -8.63 -17.56
CA ARG A 195 3.87 -10.03 -17.24
C ARG A 195 5.13 -10.84 -17.45
N ASP A 196 5.71 -11.35 -16.38
CA ASP A 196 6.69 -12.42 -16.53
C ASP A 196 5.95 -13.72 -16.83
N LYS A 197 6.49 -14.53 -17.76
CA LYS A 197 5.97 -15.87 -18.05
C LYS A 197 6.69 -16.94 -17.23
N ASP A 198 7.84 -16.60 -16.65
CA ASP A 198 8.75 -17.53 -15.98
C ASP A 198 8.84 -17.31 -14.47
N GLU A 199 8.28 -16.24 -13.92
CA GLU A 199 8.08 -16.11 -12.47
C GLU A 199 6.74 -16.79 -12.11
N ASP A 200 6.78 -17.75 -11.19
CA ASP A 200 5.64 -18.44 -10.55
C ASP A 200 4.77 -17.47 -9.72
N LEU A 201 4.41 -16.31 -10.29
CA LEU A 201 3.58 -15.29 -9.67
C LEU A 201 2.11 -15.73 -9.82
N THR A 202 1.74 -16.72 -9.02
CA THR A 202 0.40 -17.33 -8.98
C THR A 202 -0.62 -16.49 -8.19
N GLY A 203 -0.42 -15.18 -8.10
CA GLY A 203 -1.28 -14.27 -7.33
C GLY A 203 -1.96 -13.21 -8.22
N PRO A 204 -3.30 -13.03 -8.14
CA PRO A 204 -4.05 -12.05 -8.93
C PRO A 204 -3.87 -10.57 -8.53
N THR A 205 -2.92 -10.26 -7.64
CA THR A 205 -2.89 -9.01 -6.88
C THR A 205 -1.49 -8.44 -6.68
N GLN A 206 -0.60 -8.59 -7.67
CA GLN A 206 0.65 -7.84 -7.61
C GLN A 206 0.41 -6.38 -7.93
N ARG A 207 0.82 -5.52 -6.98
CA ARG A 207 0.94 -4.08 -7.24
C ARG A 207 1.76 -3.89 -8.51
N PRO A 208 1.27 -3.14 -9.49
CA PRO A 208 1.94 -2.98 -10.77
C PRO A 208 3.16 -2.09 -10.60
N GLU A 209 4.25 -2.67 -10.10
CA GLU A 209 5.50 -1.94 -9.91
C GLU A 209 6.21 -1.76 -11.25
N LYS A 210 6.22 -2.80 -12.08
CA LYS A 210 6.88 -2.80 -13.39
C LYS A 210 5.84 -2.66 -14.50
N VAL A 211 5.95 -1.58 -15.28
CA VAL A 211 5.03 -1.28 -16.38
C VAL A 211 5.79 -0.92 -17.64
N PHE A 212 5.10 -0.93 -18.79
CA PHE A 212 5.68 -0.44 -20.04
C PHE A 212 4.74 0.49 -20.79
N ILE A 213 5.33 1.46 -21.47
CA ILE A 213 4.66 2.31 -22.45
C ILE A 213 5.06 1.81 -23.84
N ASP A 214 4.10 1.70 -24.74
CA ASP A 214 4.35 1.29 -26.13
C ASP A 214 5.13 2.38 -26.90
N PRO A 215 6.30 2.08 -27.52
CA PRO A 215 6.99 0.80 -27.59
C PRO A 215 8.22 0.72 -26.66
N GLY A 216 8.12 -0.10 -25.60
CA GLY A 216 9.26 -0.82 -25.02
C GLY A 216 10.00 -0.16 -23.83
N GLU A 217 9.57 1.00 -23.33
CA GLU A 217 10.21 1.58 -22.15
C GLU A 217 9.64 0.97 -20.86
N ILE A 218 10.50 0.30 -20.08
CA ILE A 218 10.14 -0.25 -18.77
C ILE A 218 10.27 0.85 -17.72
N LEU A 219 9.18 1.09 -17.00
CA LEU A 219 9.07 2.11 -15.98
C LEU A 219 8.56 1.51 -14.67
N PHE A 220 8.80 2.23 -13.59
CA PHE A 220 8.21 1.93 -12.29
C PHE A 220 6.92 2.73 -12.11
N PHE A 221 5.79 2.07 -11.85
CA PHE A 221 4.55 2.78 -11.53
C PHE A 221 4.36 2.88 -10.02
N LYS A 222 4.23 4.12 -9.54
CA LYS A 222 4.01 4.45 -8.13
C LYS A 222 2.61 5.07 -7.95
N PRO A 223 1.64 4.38 -7.32
CA PRO A 223 0.32 4.97 -7.06
C PRO A 223 0.39 6.11 -6.03
N CYS A 224 -0.55 7.05 -6.11
CA CYS A 224 -0.62 8.24 -5.25
C CYS A 224 -1.22 7.97 -3.85
N HIS A 225 -0.77 6.94 -3.12
CA HIS A 225 -1.38 6.54 -1.85
C HIS A 225 -1.31 7.62 -0.74
N ARG A 226 -0.24 8.44 -0.71
CA ARG A 226 -0.04 9.52 0.28
C ARG A 226 -0.26 10.89 -0.34
N THR A 227 -1.53 11.24 -0.53
CA THR A 227 -1.96 12.41 -1.32
C THR A 227 -1.28 13.73 -0.95
N HIS A 228 -0.91 13.95 0.32
CA HIS A 228 -0.26 15.18 0.78
C HIS A 228 1.25 15.25 0.48
N GLU A 229 1.94 14.12 0.32
CA GLU A 229 3.39 14.07 0.05
C GLU A 229 3.70 14.18 -1.45
N ILE A 230 2.78 13.73 -2.31
CA ILE A 230 3.00 13.64 -3.76
C ILE A 230 3.42 14.98 -4.40
N PRO A 231 2.78 16.14 -4.11
CA PRO A 231 3.22 17.40 -4.70
C PRO A 231 4.66 17.76 -4.33
N ARG A 232 5.06 17.55 -3.07
CA ARG A 232 6.44 17.78 -2.59
C ARG A 232 7.42 16.81 -3.23
N GLU A 233 7.04 15.54 -3.38
CA GLU A 233 7.84 14.52 -4.05
C GLU A 233 8.11 14.93 -5.51
N ILE A 234 7.06 15.30 -6.24
CA ILE A 234 7.16 15.76 -7.64
C ILE A 234 8.06 16.99 -7.76
N GLU A 235 7.87 18.00 -6.91
CA GLU A 235 8.68 19.21 -6.90
C GLU A 235 10.16 18.90 -6.62
N THR A 236 10.43 18.02 -5.65
CA THR A 236 11.79 17.61 -5.29
C THR A 236 12.49 16.90 -6.44
N MET A 237 11.81 15.94 -7.08
CA MET A 237 12.35 15.21 -8.23
C MET A 237 12.58 16.13 -9.43
N THR A 238 11.69 17.10 -9.64
CA THR A 238 11.84 18.11 -10.69
C THR A 238 13.08 18.97 -10.46
N ARG A 239 13.31 19.41 -9.21
CA ARG A 239 14.51 20.17 -8.83
C ARG A 239 15.79 19.37 -9.03
N LEU A 240 15.77 18.06 -8.76
CA LEU A 240 16.90 17.17 -9.02
C LEU A 240 17.27 17.14 -10.52
N GLN A 241 16.28 16.97 -11.39
CA GLN A 241 16.48 16.97 -12.84
C GLN A 241 16.96 18.33 -13.37
N GLN A 242 16.34 19.43 -12.92
CA GLN A 242 16.71 20.79 -13.33
C GLN A 242 18.13 21.17 -12.91
N SER A 243 18.59 20.65 -11.77
CA SER A 243 19.96 20.85 -11.28
C SER A 243 20.99 19.92 -11.95
N GLY A 244 20.54 19.01 -12.84
CA GLY A 244 21.38 17.98 -13.45
C GLY A 244 21.90 16.93 -12.46
N LEU A 245 21.34 16.88 -11.25
CA LEU A 245 21.78 15.96 -10.20
C LEU A 245 21.42 14.53 -10.54
N ASP A 246 20.35 14.30 -11.29
CA ASP A 246 19.95 13.00 -11.85
C ASP A 246 21.06 12.33 -12.68
N LYS A 247 21.97 13.12 -13.27
CA LYS A 247 23.12 12.60 -14.04
C LYS A 247 24.31 12.24 -13.16
N THR A 248 24.35 12.76 -11.93
CA THR A 248 25.50 12.61 -11.01
C THR A 248 25.18 11.75 -9.78
N LEU A 249 23.90 11.59 -9.49
CA LEU A 249 23.33 10.78 -8.41
C LEU A 249 22.51 9.66 -9.04
N ARG A 250 22.53 8.48 -8.43
CA ARG A 250 21.71 7.35 -8.86
C ARG A 250 20.32 7.47 -8.25
N VAL A 251 19.54 8.43 -8.74
CA VAL A 251 18.17 8.68 -8.30
C VAL A 251 17.18 8.34 -9.43
N PRO A 252 16.00 7.81 -9.13
CA PRO A 252 14.95 7.66 -10.13
C PRO A 252 14.49 9.03 -10.62
N ILE A 253 14.08 9.10 -11.89
CA ILE A 253 13.54 10.31 -12.51
C ILE A 253 12.06 10.12 -12.86
N ILE A 254 11.30 11.22 -12.92
CA ILE A 254 9.91 11.20 -13.37
C ILE A 254 9.89 11.20 -14.90
N HIS A 255 9.25 10.17 -15.47
CA HIS A 255 9.03 10.01 -16.91
C HIS A 255 7.62 10.43 -17.33
N GLY A 256 6.67 10.40 -16.41
CA GLY A 256 5.31 10.84 -16.70
C GLY A 256 4.40 10.79 -15.48
N LEU A 257 3.25 11.44 -15.62
CA LEU A 257 2.17 11.43 -14.64
C LEU A 257 0.99 10.64 -15.19
N VAL A 258 0.32 9.85 -14.35
CA VAL A 258 -0.82 9.03 -14.79
C VAL A 258 -2.12 9.75 -14.46
N GLN A 259 -2.93 10.04 -15.48
CA GLN A 259 -4.18 10.79 -15.36
C GLN A 259 -5.22 10.04 -14.53
N TYR A 260 -5.92 10.79 -13.68
CA TYR A 260 -7.16 10.33 -13.06
C TYR A 260 -8.32 10.59 -14.03
N GLN A 261 -8.93 9.51 -14.55
CA GLN A 261 -10.04 9.60 -15.51
C GLN A 261 -9.71 10.52 -16.71
N GLN A 262 -10.52 11.55 -16.94
CA GLN A 262 -10.31 12.59 -17.96
C GLN A 262 -9.93 13.94 -17.34
N GLU A 263 -9.63 13.98 -16.04
CA GLU A 263 -9.19 15.18 -15.34
C GLU A 263 -7.71 15.46 -15.69
N THR A 264 -7.40 16.71 -16.08
CA THR A 264 -6.04 17.12 -16.46
C THR A 264 -5.23 17.64 -15.28
N ASP A 265 -5.89 18.05 -14.20
CA ASP A 265 -5.29 18.55 -12.97
C ASP A 265 -5.22 17.49 -11.86
N ARG A 266 -5.63 16.25 -12.14
CA ARG A 266 -5.67 15.17 -11.15
C ARG A 266 -4.95 13.94 -11.66
N ILE A 267 -4.10 13.36 -10.81
CA ILE A 267 -3.29 12.19 -11.14
C ILE A 267 -3.55 11.06 -10.15
N CYS A 268 -3.35 9.83 -10.58
CA CYS A 268 -3.48 8.62 -9.75
C CYS A 268 -2.14 7.88 -9.55
N GLY A 269 -1.09 8.28 -10.26
CA GLY A 269 0.25 7.71 -10.08
C GLY A 269 1.34 8.46 -10.82
N LEU A 270 2.57 8.07 -10.52
CA LEU A 270 3.81 8.54 -11.14
C LEU A 270 4.45 7.41 -11.93
N LEU A 271 5.06 7.73 -13.06
CA LEU A 271 5.95 6.83 -13.78
C LEU A 271 7.39 7.27 -13.54
N LEU A 272 8.16 6.40 -12.90
CA LEU A 272 9.53 6.64 -12.49
C LEU A 272 10.50 5.71 -13.23
N THR A 273 11.79 6.01 -13.19
CA THR A 273 12.81 5.07 -13.68
C THR A 273 12.68 3.73 -12.96
N TYR A 274 12.55 2.65 -13.73
CA TYR A 274 12.62 1.31 -13.18
C TYR A 274 14.06 0.98 -12.77
N ILE A 275 14.30 0.79 -11.48
CA ILE A 275 15.58 0.34 -10.96
C ILE A 275 15.50 -1.18 -10.82
N LYS A 276 16.19 -1.92 -11.71
CA LYS A 276 16.31 -3.37 -11.55
C LYS A 276 17.13 -3.66 -10.29
N HIS A 277 16.50 -4.27 -9.29
CA HIS A 277 17.13 -4.67 -8.05
C HIS A 277 16.63 -6.07 -7.65
N GLY A 278 17.43 -6.76 -6.84
CA GLY A 278 16.99 -8.00 -6.18
C GLY A 278 16.26 -7.67 -4.89
N GLU A 279 16.92 -6.92 -4.01
CA GLU A 279 16.38 -6.52 -2.72
C GLU A 279 16.76 -5.05 -2.41
N THR A 280 15.96 -4.40 -1.58
CA THR A 280 16.31 -3.09 -1.01
C THR A 280 17.31 -3.27 0.12
N LEU A 281 18.03 -2.19 0.50
CA LEU A 281 18.95 -2.24 1.64
C LEU A 281 18.27 -2.62 2.97
N ALA A 282 16.94 -2.52 3.07
CA ALA A 282 16.21 -2.91 4.28
C ALA A 282 16.21 -4.43 4.54
N PHE A 283 16.40 -5.24 3.49
CA PHE A 283 16.43 -6.71 3.61
C PHE A 283 17.86 -7.26 3.75
N VAL A 284 18.86 -6.39 3.73
CA VAL A 284 20.25 -6.79 3.88
C VAL A 284 20.54 -7.03 5.35
N ASP A 285 21.05 -8.23 5.67
CA ASP A 285 21.67 -8.47 6.96
C ASP A 285 22.98 -7.66 7.08
N ILE A 286 22.92 -6.58 7.86
CA ILE A 286 24.05 -5.68 8.10
C ILE A 286 25.16 -6.38 8.90
N ASN A 287 24.83 -7.35 9.75
CA ASN A 287 25.79 -8.06 10.58
C ASN A 287 26.59 -9.06 9.75
N GLU A 288 25.92 -9.77 8.83
CA GLU A 288 26.56 -10.70 7.90
C GLU A 288 27.26 -9.99 6.74
N THR A 289 26.95 -8.72 6.49
CA THR A 289 27.57 -7.96 5.40
C THR A 289 29.03 -7.59 5.70
N PRO A 290 29.99 -7.93 4.80
CA PRO A 290 31.40 -7.57 4.97
C PRO A 290 31.61 -6.06 5.19
N LEU A 291 32.51 -5.72 6.13
CA LEU A 291 32.77 -4.34 6.54
C LEU A 291 33.13 -3.42 5.36
N GLU A 292 33.91 -3.91 4.39
CA GLU A 292 34.28 -3.15 3.19
C GLU A 292 33.05 -2.72 2.38
N ARG A 293 32.03 -3.58 2.27
CA ARG A 293 30.78 -3.28 1.56
C ARG A 293 29.96 -2.24 2.32
N ARG A 294 29.87 -2.36 3.65
CA ARG A 294 29.20 -1.37 4.52
C ARG A 294 29.85 0.00 4.43
N ASN A 295 31.19 0.06 4.50
CA ASN A 295 31.95 1.30 4.34
C ASN A 295 31.73 1.96 2.97
N LYS A 296 31.63 1.15 1.90
CA LYS A 296 31.30 1.64 0.57
C LYS A 296 29.91 2.27 0.52
N TRP A 297 28.89 1.63 1.09
CA TRP A 297 27.54 2.18 1.15
C TRP A 297 27.47 3.47 1.95
N ILE A 298 28.10 3.51 3.13
CA ILE A 298 28.19 4.73 3.96
C ILE A 298 28.81 5.89 3.16
N SER A 299 29.92 5.62 2.46
CA SER A 299 30.59 6.64 1.64
C SER A 299 29.68 7.16 0.52
N GLN A 300 28.98 6.25 -0.19
CA GLN A 300 28.05 6.62 -1.26
C GLN A 300 26.86 7.43 -0.74
N ILE A 301 26.28 7.04 0.40
CA ILE A 301 25.16 7.75 1.03
C ILE A 301 25.61 9.15 1.49
N ARG A 302 26.75 9.26 2.17
CA ARG A 302 27.29 10.56 2.61
C ARG A 302 27.56 11.49 1.44
N GLN A 303 28.13 10.96 0.35
CA GLN A 303 28.38 11.75 -0.86
C GLN A 303 27.06 12.22 -1.50
N MET A 304 26.04 11.34 -1.53
CA MET A 304 24.73 11.68 -2.06
C MET A 304 24.06 12.79 -1.24
N ILE A 305 23.99 12.62 0.10
CA ILE A 305 23.43 13.62 1.02
C ILE A 305 24.16 14.96 0.88
N GLY A 306 25.50 14.95 0.86
CA GLY A 306 26.28 16.17 0.69
C GLY A 306 25.96 16.92 -0.60
N LYS A 307 25.76 16.20 -1.71
CA LYS A 307 25.34 16.80 -2.99
C LYS A 307 23.90 17.33 -2.95
N LEU A 308 22.98 16.61 -2.31
CA LEU A 308 21.59 17.06 -2.14
C LEU A 308 21.52 18.36 -1.32
N HIS A 309 22.16 18.38 -0.15
CA HIS A 309 22.19 19.54 0.74
C HIS A 309 22.85 20.76 0.07
N SER A 310 23.94 20.55 -0.68
CA SER A 310 24.62 21.63 -1.41
C SER A 310 23.74 22.28 -2.49
N ASN A 311 22.66 21.60 -2.91
CA ASN A 311 21.66 22.11 -3.85
C ASN A 311 20.33 22.49 -3.15
N GLY A 312 20.33 22.59 -1.82
CA GLY A 312 19.17 22.99 -1.02
C GLY A 312 18.02 21.97 -1.04
N ILE A 313 18.33 20.68 -1.22
CA ILE A 313 17.39 19.57 -1.18
C ILE A 313 17.63 18.81 0.13
N PHE A 314 16.59 18.71 0.97
CA PHE A 314 16.63 18.16 2.33
C PHE A 314 15.53 17.11 2.53
#